data_AF-A0A9J6AKF6-F1
#
_entry.id   AF-A0A9J6AKF6-F1
#
_cell.length_a   1.000
_cell.length_b   1.000
_cell.length_c   1.000
_cell.angle_alpha   90.00
_cell.angle_beta   90.00
_cell.angle_gamma   90.00
#
_symmetry.space_group_name_H-M   'P 1'
#
loop_
_entity.id
_entity.type
_entity.pdbx_description
1 polymer ?
#
loop_
_entity_poly.entity_id
_entity_poly.type
_entity_poly.pdbx_seq_one_letter_code
_entity_poly.pdbx_strand_id
1 'polypeptide(L)'
;MEVHLFIHCSFISRKEKRRKGTALLLVLLGDISFISLMQVKKPGLEMSTVQSELDLSYGQRYQGVVIPEAYERLILDTIRGDQQHFVRRDELKAAWEIFTPLLHRIDNGEVKPIPYKPGSRGPAEADELLQNAGYVQTHGYIWIPPTL
;
A
#
# COMPACT_ATOMS: atom_id res chain seq x y z
N MET A 1 -11.24 18.92 2.64
CA MET A 1 -9.88 18.51 3.04
C MET A 1 -9.75 17.03 2.72
N GLU A 2 -9.50 16.72 1.45
CA GLU A 2 -9.35 15.35 0.96
C GLU A 2 -7.90 14.93 1.20
N VAL A 3 -7.70 14.00 2.13
CA VAL A 3 -6.45 13.28 2.26
C VAL A 3 -6.37 12.29 1.10
N HIS A 4 -5.71 12.72 0.01
CA HIS A 4 -5.29 11.83 -1.07
C HIS A 4 -4.35 10.77 -0.48
N LEU A 5 -4.91 9.61 -0.12
CA LEU A 5 -4.15 8.46 0.32
C LEU A 5 -3.41 7.89 -0.90
N PHE A 6 -2.16 8.28 -1.06
CA PHE A 6 -1.26 7.68 -2.03
C PHE A 6 -1.03 6.21 -1.64
N ILE A 7 -1.63 5.31 -2.41
CA ILE A 7 -1.46 3.87 -2.30
C ILE A 7 0.02 3.55 -2.59
N HIS A 8 0.78 3.19 -1.55
CA HIS A 8 2.18 2.80 -1.69
C HIS A 8 2.26 1.31 -2.04
N CYS A 9 2.66 1.02 -3.28
CA CYS A 9 2.91 -0.32 -3.77
C CYS A 9 4.16 -0.89 -3.11
N SER A 10 4.04 -1.94 -2.29
CA SER A 10 5.18 -2.66 -1.72
C SER A 10 5.71 -3.72 -2.71
N PHE A 11 7.00 -3.66 -3.04
CA PHE A 11 7.65 -4.63 -3.92
C PHE A 11 9.00 -5.05 -3.32
N ILE A 12 9.20 -6.35 -3.12
CA ILE A 12 10.51 -6.97 -2.89
C ILE A 12 10.75 -7.89 -4.08
N SER A 13 11.70 -7.52 -4.95
CA SER A 13 12.13 -8.38 -6.05
C SER A 13 13.54 -8.89 -5.85
N ARG A 14 13.63 -10.21 -5.77
CA ARG A 14 14.87 -10.97 -5.84
C ARG A 14 15.37 -10.94 -7.29
N LYS A 15 16.65 -10.59 -7.49
CA LYS A 15 17.29 -10.43 -8.80
C LYS A 15 17.16 -11.68 -9.67
N GLU A 16 16.27 -11.65 -10.68
CA GLU A 16 16.33 -12.55 -11.85
C GLU A 16 15.79 -11.80 -13.08
N LYS A 17 16.63 -11.63 -14.10
CA LYS A 17 16.65 -10.49 -15.03
C LYS A 17 15.68 -10.59 -16.23
N ARG A 18 14.49 -11.22 -16.10
CA ARG A 18 13.58 -11.37 -17.27
C ARG A 18 12.07 -11.27 -17.03
N ARG A 19 11.58 -11.16 -15.80
CA ARG A 19 10.13 -11.09 -15.54
C ARG A 19 9.80 -9.83 -14.75
N LYS A 20 8.88 -9.00 -15.29
CA LYS A 20 8.19 -7.99 -14.47
C LYS A 20 7.47 -8.74 -13.35
N GLY A 21 7.73 -8.35 -12.10
CA GLY A 21 7.27 -9.11 -10.94
C GLY A 21 5.75 -9.08 -10.76
N THR A 22 5.23 -10.09 -10.06
CA THR A 22 3.84 -10.11 -9.59
C THR A 22 3.71 -9.16 -8.40
N ALA A 23 2.66 -8.33 -8.37
CA ALA A 23 2.41 -7.41 -7.27
C ALA A 23 0.95 -7.51 -6.81
N LEU A 24 0.71 -7.38 -5.50
CA LEU A 24 -0.61 -7.32 -4.90
C LEU A 24 -0.81 -5.93 -4.30
N LEU A 25 -1.83 -5.23 -4.77
CA LEU A 25 -2.21 -3.91 -4.31
C LEU A 25 -3.49 -4.02 -3.49
N LEU A 26 -3.43 -3.50 -2.27
CA LEU A 26 -4.57 -3.41 -1.36
C LEU A 26 -4.88 -1.93 -1.14
N VAL A 27 -6.02 -1.48 -1.66
CA VAL A 27 -6.52 -0.13 -1.44
C VAL A 27 -7.55 -0.19 -0.33
N LEU A 28 -7.28 0.48 0.79
CA LEU A 28 -8.09 0.35 2.02
C LEU A 28 -8.96 1.57 2.31
N LEU A 29 -8.72 2.72 1.67
CA LEU A 29 -9.52 3.94 1.84
C LEU A 29 -10.20 4.30 0.52
N GLY A 30 -11.41 4.86 0.63
CA GLY A 30 -12.28 5.11 -0.53
C GLY A 30 -12.92 3.81 -1.02
N ASP A 31 -12.84 3.55 -2.32
CA ASP A 31 -13.26 2.27 -2.88
C ASP A 31 -12.23 1.20 -2.54
N ILE A 32 -12.58 0.33 -1.59
CA ILE A 32 -11.74 -0.80 -1.22
C ILE A 32 -11.55 -1.68 -2.45
N SER A 33 -10.30 -1.85 -2.87
CA SER A 33 -9.96 -2.64 -4.04
C SER A 33 -8.74 -3.53 -3.82
N PHE A 34 -8.79 -4.70 -4.45
CA PHE A 34 -7.74 -5.69 -4.45
C PHE A 34 -7.30 -5.88 -5.89
N ILE A 35 -6.09 -5.45 -6.22
CA ILE A 35 -5.57 -5.51 -7.59
C ILE A 35 -4.32 -6.39 -7.59
N SER A 36 -4.36 -7.49 -8.33
CA SER A 36 -3.22 -8.38 -8.54
C SER A 36 -2.63 -8.17 -9.93
N LEU A 37 -1.41 -7.67 -9.99
CA LEU A 37 -0.65 -7.51 -11.23
C LEU A 37 0.11 -8.81 -11.51
N MET A 38 -0.19 -9.48 -12.62
CA MET A 38 0.40 -10.77 -12.99
C MET A 38 0.86 -10.76 -14.44
N GLN A 39 1.85 -11.61 -14.76
CA GLN A 39 2.23 -11.84 -16.16
C GLN A 39 1.36 -12.94 -16.74
N VAL A 40 0.55 -12.59 -17.74
CA VAL A 40 -0.27 -13.54 -18.48
C VAL A 40 0.23 -13.65 -19.92
N LYS A 41 -0.09 -14.77 -20.58
CA LYS A 41 0.18 -14.89 -22.02
C LYS A 41 -0.63 -13.83 -22.74
N LYS A 42 0.01 -13.06 -23.63
CA LYS A 42 -0.69 -12.13 -24.51
C LYS A 42 -1.70 -12.94 -25.36
N PRO A 43 -3.00 -12.58 -25.37
CA PRO A 43 -3.96 -13.25 -26.22
C PRO A 43 -3.56 -13.07 -27.69
N GLY A 44 -3.33 -14.18 -28.39
CA GLY A 44 -2.84 -14.18 -29.77
C GLY A 44 -1.97 -15.39 -30.10
N LEU A 45 -1.44 -15.39 -31.33
CA LEU A 45 -0.56 -16.44 -31.85
C LEU A 45 0.91 -16.27 -31.38
N GLU A 46 1.28 -15.09 -30.89
CA GLU A 46 2.61 -14.81 -30.36
C GLU A 46 2.80 -15.43 -28.96
N MET A 47 3.97 -16.02 -28.72
CA MET A 47 4.38 -16.51 -27.40
C MET A 47 5.05 -15.41 -26.57
N SER A 48 4.38 -14.26 -26.45
CA SER A 48 4.82 -13.13 -25.62
C SER A 48 3.95 -13.01 -24.36
N THR A 49 4.54 -12.54 -23.27
CA THR A 49 3.83 -12.29 -22.00
C THR A 49 3.54 -10.81 -21.85
N VAL A 50 2.34 -10.48 -21.37
CA VAL A 50 1.92 -9.13 -21.04
C VAL A 50 1.55 -9.06 -19.55
N GLN A 51 1.76 -7.89 -18.95
CA GLN A 51 1.28 -7.61 -17.61
C GLN A 51 -0.23 -7.35 -17.68
N SER A 52 -1.00 -8.16 -16.98
CA SER A 52 -2.45 -7.99 -16.81
C SER A 52 -2.76 -7.82 -15.33
N GLU A 53 -3.93 -7.27 -15.04
CA GLU A 53 -4.44 -7.15 -13.69
C GLU A 53 -5.65 -8.07 -13.45
N LEU A 54 -5.81 -8.48 -12.21
CA LEU A 54 -7.05 -9.01 -11.67
C LEU A 54 -7.53 -8.00 -10.63
N ASP A 55 -8.61 -7.30 -10.95
CA ASP A 55 -9.21 -6.27 -10.10
C ASP A 55 -10.47 -6.82 -9.42
N LEU A 56 -10.53 -6.65 -8.10
CA LEU A 56 -11.71 -6.82 -7.28
C LEU A 56 -11.97 -5.51 -6.53
N SER A 57 -12.77 -4.66 -7.16
CA SER A 57 -13.26 -3.41 -6.58
C SER A 57 -14.59 -3.65 -5.84
N TYR A 58 -14.64 -3.35 -4.54
CA TYR A 58 -15.81 -3.63 -3.69
C TYR A 58 -17.05 -2.86 -4.14
N GLY A 59 -16.89 -1.59 -4.52
CA GLY A 59 -18.00 -0.76 -5.01
C GLY A 59 -18.66 -1.31 -6.28
N GLN A 60 -17.87 -1.92 -7.19
CA GLN A 60 -18.41 -2.53 -8.41
C GLN A 60 -18.99 -3.92 -8.16
N ARG A 61 -18.34 -4.73 -7.32
CA ARG A 61 -18.70 -6.14 -7.12
C ARG A 61 -19.87 -6.34 -6.15
N TYR A 62 -19.96 -5.50 -5.11
CA TYR A 62 -20.93 -5.60 -4.02
C TYR A 62 -21.83 -4.36 -3.97
N GLN A 63 -22.53 -4.10 -5.07
CA GLN A 63 -23.48 -3.00 -5.17
C GLN A 63 -24.55 -3.11 -4.08
N GLY A 64 -24.73 -2.05 -3.29
CA GLY A 64 -25.72 -1.98 -2.21
C GLY A 64 -25.26 -2.51 -0.84
N VAL A 65 -24.03 -3.02 -0.73
CA VAL A 65 -23.45 -3.37 0.58
C VAL A 65 -22.78 -2.13 1.17
N VAL A 66 -23.24 -1.70 2.34
CA VAL A 66 -22.59 -0.63 3.11
C VAL A 66 -21.49 -1.25 3.95
N ILE A 67 -20.26 -0.79 3.74
CA ILE A 67 -19.13 -1.16 4.58
C ILE A 67 -19.25 -0.36 5.88
N PRO A 68 -19.34 -1.00 7.06
CA PRO A 68 -19.49 -0.29 8.32
C PRO A 68 -18.26 0.57 8.58
N GLU A 69 -18.48 1.72 9.20
CA GLU A 69 -17.39 2.61 9.57
C GLU A 69 -16.48 1.95 10.62
N ALA A 70 -15.21 2.33 10.64
CA ALA A 70 -14.21 1.71 11.52
C ALA A 70 -14.64 1.71 12.99
N TYR A 71 -15.24 2.81 13.46
CA TYR A 71 -15.73 2.93 14.83
C TYR A 71 -16.97 2.09 15.13
N GLU A 72 -17.90 1.95 14.17
CA GLU A 72 -19.08 1.09 14.35
C GLU A 72 -18.65 -0.36 14.60
N ARG A 73 -17.64 -0.81 13.83
CA ARG A 73 -17.07 -2.14 14.00
C ARG A 73 -16.39 -2.31 15.35
N LEU A 74 -15.55 -1.36 15.76
CA LEU A 74 -14.83 -1.43 17.05
C LEU A 74 -15.77 -1.43 18.26
N ILE A 75 -16.84 -0.63 18.21
CA ILE A 75 -17.86 -0.60 19.27
C ILE A 75 -18.59 -1.94 19.33
N LEU A 76 -18.99 -2.48 18.17
CA LEU A 76 -19.64 -3.79 18.10
C LEU A 76 -18.76 -4.91 18.65
N ASP A 77 -17.47 -4.90 18.34
CA ASP A 77 -16.52 -5.89 18.83
C ASP A 77 -16.30 -5.78 20.35
N THR A 78 -16.31 -4.54 20.89
CA THR A 78 -16.29 -4.30 22.35
C THR A 78 -17.50 -4.92 23.04
N ILE A 79 -18.70 -4.76 22.47
CA ILE A 79 -19.95 -5.34 23.02
C ILE A 79 -19.91 -6.87 22.97
N ARG A 80 -19.31 -7.45 21.92
CA ARG A 80 -19.14 -8.90 21.76
C ARG A 80 -18.02 -9.48 22.64
N GLY A 81 -17.21 -8.63 23.27
CA GLY A 81 -16.02 -9.05 24.02
C GLY A 81 -14.89 -9.57 23.10
N ASP A 82 -14.91 -9.23 21.82
CA ASP A 82 -13.87 -9.59 20.86
C ASP A 82 -12.76 -8.54 20.87
N GLN A 83 -11.55 -8.96 21.22
CA GLN A 83 -10.38 -8.09 21.35
C GLN A 83 -9.40 -8.19 20.16
N GLN A 84 -9.76 -8.89 19.08
CA GLN A 84 -8.84 -9.13 17.95
C GLN A 84 -8.39 -7.84 17.23
N HIS A 85 -9.23 -6.80 17.20
CA HIS A 85 -8.92 -5.53 16.54
C HIS A 85 -8.27 -4.49 17.47
N PHE A 86 -7.95 -4.87 18.71
CA PHE A 86 -7.34 -3.98 19.69
C PHE A 86 -5.86 -4.28 19.85
N VAL A 87 -5.06 -3.22 19.93
CA VAL A 87 -3.60 -3.33 20.14
C VAL A 87 -3.33 -3.87 21.54
N ARG A 88 -2.51 -4.93 21.63
CA ARG A 88 -2.13 -5.52 22.91
C ARG A 88 -1.00 -4.73 23.58
N ARG A 89 -0.84 -4.87 24.91
CA ARG A 89 0.17 -4.12 25.69
C ARG A 89 1.60 -4.43 25.27
N ASP A 90 1.88 -5.68 24.95
CA ASP A 90 3.17 -6.17 24.45
C ASP A 90 3.47 -5.64 23.05
N GLU A 91 2.49 -5.66 22.15
CA GLU A 91 2.62 -5.06 20.80
C GLU A 91 2.91 -3.56 20.88
N LEU A 92 2.19 -2.84 21.75
CA LEU A 92 2.42 -1.42 21.98
C LEU A 92 3.83 -1.14 22.49
N LYS A 93 4.31 -1.93 23.47
CA LYS A 93 5.66 -1.79 24.01
C LYS A 93 6.72 -2.03 22.92
N ALA A 94 6.57 -3.09 22.12
CA ALA A 94 7.51 -3.39 21.04
C ALA A 94 7.54 -2.29 19.96
N ALA A 95 6.38 -1.74 19.59
CA ALA A 95 6.31 -0.61 18.66
C ALA A 95 7.07 0.61 19.21
N TRP A 96 6.87 0.95 20.48
CA TRP A 96 7.60 2.05 21.11
C TRP A 96 9.10 1.78 21.18
N GLU A 97 9.54 0.58 21.54
CA GLU A 97 10.98 0.24 21.57
C GLU A 97 11.66 0.44 20.21
N ILE A 98 10.95 0.17 19.10
CA ILE A 98 11.47 0.38 17.75
C ILE A 98 11.62 1.88 17.42
N PHE A 99 10.60 2.70 17.71
CA PHE A 99 10.57 4.10 17.28
C PHE A 99 11.22 5.08 18.27
N THR A 100 11.25 4.78 19.56
CA THR A 100 11.80 5.65 20.61
C THR A 100 13.24 6.13 20.31
N PRO A 101 14.23 5.27 19.97
CA PRO A 101 15.58 5.76 19.72
C PRO A 101 15.66 6.70 18.51
N LEU A 102 14.81 6.52 17.51
CA LEU A 102 14.73 7.43 16.36
C LEU A 102 14.12 8.77 16.75
N LEU A 103 13.02 8.75 17.52
CA LEU A 103 12.34 9.96 17.99
C LEU A 103 13.26 10.81 18.88
N HIS A 104 13.98 10.20 19.82
CA HIS A 104 14.92 10.93 20.68
C HIS A 104 16.03 11.64 19.88
N ARG A 105 16.51 11.04 18.80
CA ARG A 105 17.52 11.66 17.91
C ARG A 105 16.95 12.82 17.11
N ILE A 106 15.68 12.73 16.71
CA ILE A 106 14.96 13.83 16.06
C ILE A 106 14.79 14.99 17.04
N ASP A 107 14.38 14.72 18.28
CA ASP A 107 14.21 15.74 19.32
C ASP A 107 15.52 16.43 19.72
N ASN A 108 16.64 15.68 19.69
CA ASN A 108 17.99 16.23 19.88
C ASN A 108 18.51 17.05 18.68
N GLY A 109 17.76 17.10 17.58
CA GLY A 109 18.13 17.86 16.37
C GLY A 109 19.21 17.19 15.51
N GLU A 110 19.50 15.89 15.73
CA GLU A 110 20.49 15.14 14.94
C GLU A 110 20.00 14.87 13.51
N VAL A 111 18.68 14.85 13.30
CA VAL A 111 18.04 14.57 12.01
C VAL A 111 17.31 15.83 11.55
N LYS A 112 17.74 16.39 10.41
CA LYS A 112 17.10 17.56 9.80
C LYS A 112 16.08 17.12 8.75
N PRO A 113 14.81 17.58 8.81
CA PRO A 113 13.83 17.28 7.79
C PRO A 113 14.18 17.97 6.47
N ILE A 114 13.96 17.27 5.37
CA ILE A 114 14.23 17.76 4.01
C ILE A 114 12.95 18.45 3.49
N PRO A 115 13.02 19.71 3.05
CA PRO A 115 11.85 20.40 2.53
C PRO A 115 11.42 19.82 1.18
N TYR A 116 10.11 19.72 0.96
CA TYR A 116 9.52 19.28 -0.30
C TYR A 116 8.33 20.16 -0.67
N LYS A 117 8.00 20.21 -1.96
CA LYS A 117 6.90 21.03 -2.47
C LYS A 117 5.54 20.43 -2.06
N PRO A 118 4.57 21.21 -1.54
CA PRO A 118 3.23 20.70 -1.29
C PRO A 118 2.60 20.10 -2.56
N GLY A 119 2.02 18.91 -2.42
CA GLY A 119 1.48 18.13 -3.55
C GLY A 119 2.52 17.32 -4.34
N SER A 120 3.81 17.40 -4.00
CA SER A 120 4.80 16.42 -4.50
C SER A 120 4.71 15.11 -3.72
N ARG A 121 5.32 14.05 -4.26
CA ARG A 121 5.42 12.73 -3.60
C ARG A 121 6.40 12.70 -2.43
N GLY A 122 7.05 13.82 -2.11
CA GLY A 122 8.11 13.92 -1.11
C GLY A 122 9.46 14.34 -1.69
N PRO A 123 10.54 14.22 -0.89
CA PRO A 123 11.92 14.51 -1.30
C PRO A 123 12.51 13.39 -2.17
N ALA A 124 13.48 13.73 -3.02
CA ALA A 124 14.12 12.76 -3.93
C ALA A 124 14.90 11.67 -3.16
N GLU A 125 15.41 12.04 -1.98
CA GLU A 125 16.12 11.16 -1.06
C GLU A 125 15.24 10.00 -0.55
N ALA A 126 13.92 10.17 -0.55
CA ALA A 126 13.00 9.08 -0.23
C ALA A 126 12.97 8.01 -1.35
N ASP A 127 13.01 8.42 -2.61
CA ASP A 127 13.10 7.51 -3.75
C ASP A 127 14.44 6.78 -3.79
N GLU A 128 15.54 7.45 -3.42
CA GLU A 128 16.87 6.84 -3.27
C GLU A 128 16.90 5.79 -2.16
N LEU A 129 16.27 6.08 -1.00
CA LEU A 129 16.14 5.13 0.10
C LEU A 129 15.39 3.86 -0.34
N LEU A 130 14.30 4.02 -1.10
CA LEU A 130 13.54 2.89 -1.65
C LEU A 130 14.40 2.05 -2.60
N GLN A 131 15.14 2.68 -3.51
CA GLN A 131 16.03 1.98 -4.44
C GLN A 131 17.13 1.20 -3.70
N ASN A 132 17.72 1.80 -2.66
CA ASN A 132 18.70 1.14 -1.79
C ASN A 132 18.10 -0.04 -1.02
N ALA A 133 16.83 0.04 -0.63
CA ALA A 133 16.08 -1.06 -0.03
C ALA A 133 15.71 -2.18 -1.03
N GLY A 134 16.08 -2.03 -2.31
CA GLY A 134 15.80 -3.02 -3.36
C GLY A 134 14.42 -2.88 -4.01
N TYR A 135 13.72 -1.76 -3.76
CA TYR A 135 12.48 -1.44 -4.45
C TYR A 135 12.77 -0.99 -5.88
N VAL A 136 12.17 -1.67 -6.86
CA VAL A 136 12.32 -1.34 -8.28
C VAL A 136 11.01 -0.77 -8.80
N GLN A 137 10.99 0.55 -9.04
CA GLN A 137 9.83 1.20 -9.63
C GLN A 137 9.76 0.89 -11.13
N THR A 138 8.77 0.10 -11.51
CA THR A 138 8.50 -0.19 -12.93
C THR A 138 7.60 0.88 -13.51
N HIS A 139 8.10 1.65 -14.47
CA HIS A 139 7.30 2.62 -15.20
C HIS A 139 6.69 1.96 -16.44
N GLY A 140 5.41 2.21 -16.70
CA GLY A 140 4.70 1.66 -17.87
C GLY A 140 3.48 0.79 -17.55
N TYR A 141 3.03 0.75 -16.28
CA TYR A 141 1.68 0.29 -15.98
C TYR A 141 0.70 1.44 -16.21
N ILE A 142 -0.24 1.27 -17.13
CA ILE A 142 -1.33 2.19 -17.36
C ILE A 142 -2.58 1.50 -16.87
N TRP A 143 -3.08 1.94 -15.72
CA TRP A 143 -4.38 1.51 -15.24
C TRP A 143 -5.46 2.23 -16.05
N ILE A 144 -6.33 1.46 -16.69
CA ILE A 144 -7.48 2.00 -17.41
C ILE A 144 -8.69 1.62 -16.57
N PRO A 145 -9.45 2.59 -16.01
CA PRO A 145 -10.63 2.26 -15.23
C PRO A 145 -11.58 1.41 -16.09
N PRO A 146 -12.12 0.31 -15.55
CA PRO A 146 -13.12 -0.47 -16.26
C PRO A 146 -14.29 0.46 -16.62
N THR A 147 -14.55 0.56 -17.93
CA THR A 147 -15.74 1.26 -18.44
C THR A 147 -16.94 0.35 -18.21
N LEU A 148 -17.94 0.86 -17.48
CA LEU A 148 -19.26 0.25 -17.40
C LEU A 148 -20.02 0.46 -18.72
#